data_AF-A0A370XBS5-F1
#
_entry.id   AF-A0A370XBS5-F1
#
_cell.length_a   1.000
_cell.length_b   1.000
_cell.length_c   1.000
_cell.angle_alpha   90.00
_cell.angle_beta   90.00
_cell.angle_gamma   90.00
#
_symmetry.space_group_name_H-M   'P 1'
#
loop_
_entity.id
_entity.type
_entity.pdbx_description
1 polymer ?
#
loop_
_entity_poly.entity_id
_entity_poly.type
_entity_poly.pdbx_seq_one_letter_code
_entity_poly.pdbx_strand_id
1 'polypeptide(L)'
;MFGFKRRKAALVGRMRAAATVGRLAVLSCVIAALRAPDVPEEQAQHQAAALASWILDGVPPQAARRAEIEGRARLVLNADPLLLEGAVQTIRMEAWCRFATTKTPPIPISPTLEAYGARVPDSPNPDSYPALVARLIDSLPPDLQANIRAWLASETAKGPPRS
;
A
#
# COMPACT_ATOMS: atom_id res chain seq x y z
N MET A 1 -28.00 14.60 -14.17
CA MET A 1 -27.19 14.55 -12.92
C MET A 1 -26.90 13.12 -12.39
N PHE A 2 -27.65 12.08 -12.77
CA PHE A 2 -27.45 10.69 -12.31
C PHE A 2 -26.19 9.98 -12.85
N GLY A 3 -25.73 10.32 -14.07
CA GLY A 3 -24.55 9.69 -14.68
C GLY A 3 -23.21 10.01 -13.99
N PHE A 4 -23.08 11.20 -13.42
CA PHE A 4 -21.83 11.64 -12.77
C PHE A 4 -21.59 10.90 -11.44
N LYS A 5 -22.64 10.67 -10.65
CA LYS A 5 -22.57 9.92 -9.39
C LYS A 5 -22.17 8.45 -9.62
N ARG A 6 -22.74 7.79 -10.64
CA ARG A 6 -22.37 6.41 -11.01
C ARG A 6 -20.94 6.29 -11.51
N ARG A 7 -20.47 7.21 -12.35
CA ARG A 7 -19.08 7.24 -12.83
C ARG A 7 -18.08 7.47 -11.69
N LYS A 8 -18.39 8.39 -10.76
CA LYS A 8 -17.56 8.64 -9.57
C LYS A 8 -17.49 7.40 -8.67
N ALA A 9 -18.62 6.74 -8.41
CA ALA A 9 -18.64 5.52 -7.60
C ALA A 9 -17.83 4.38 -8.24
N ALA A 10 -17.96 4.17 -9.56
CA ALA A 10 -17.18 3.17 -10.29
C ALA A 10 -15.67 3.48 -10.29
N LEU A 11 -15.29 4.75 -10.43
CA LEU A 11 -13.89 5.18 -10.33
C LEU A 11 -13.32 4.91 -8.95
N VAL A 12 -14.03 5.32 -7.89
CA VAL A 12 -13.63 5.09 -6.50
C VAL A 12 -13.51 3.59 -6.21
N GLY A 13 -14.44 2.76 -6.71
CA GLY A 13 -14.36 1.31 -6.57
C GLY A 13 -13.09 0.72 -7.21
N ARG A 14 -12.78 1.11 -8.46
CA ARG A 14 -11.56 0.65 -9.15
C ARG A 14 -10.29 1.11 -8.44
N MET A 15 -10.23 2.37 -8.02
CA MET A 15 -9.06 2.89 -7.32
C MET A 15 -8.89 2.24 -5.94
N ARG A 16 -9.97 1.93 -5.24
CA ARG A 16 -9.92 1.20 -3.97
C ARG A 16 -9.36 -0.21 -4.16
N ALA A 17 -9.82 -0.93 -5.18
CA ALA A 17 -9.27 -2.24 -5.51
C ALA A 17 -7.77 -2.17 -5.83
N ALA A 18 -7.38 -1.22 -6.70
CA ALA A 18 -5.97 -1.01 -7.02
C ALA A 18 -5.14 -0.62 -5.78
N ALA A 19 -5.70 0.18 -4.86
CA ALA A 19 -5.05 0.57 -3.61
C ALA A 19 -4.80 -0.65 -2.72
N THR A 20 -5.78 -1.53 -2.56
CA THR A 20 -5.61 -2.79 -1.82
C THR A 20 -4.52 -3.68 -2.41
N VAL A 21 -4.46 -3.78 -3.75
CA VAL A 21 -3.40 -4.55 -4.42
C VAL A 21 -2.04 -3.91 -4.23
N GLY A 22 -1.94 -2.58 -4.39
CA GLY A 22 -0.70 -1.84 -4.12
C GLY A 22 -0.22 -2.04 -2.69
N ARG A 23 -1.14 -2.02 -1.71
CA ARG A 23 -0.85 -2.33 -0.31
C ARG A 23 -0.23 -3.72 -0.16
N LEU A 24 -0.86 -4.75 -0.73
CA LEU A 24 -0.34 -6.13 -0.68
C LEU A 24 1.03 -6.26 -1.35
N ALA A 25 1.25 -5.59 -2.47
CA ALA A 25 2.54 -5.58 -3.16
C ALA A 25 3.64 -4.94 -2.30
N VAL A 26 3.38 -3.75 -1.74
CA VAL A 26 4.31 -3.05 -0.83
C VAL A 26 4.62 -3.89 0.40
N LEU A 27 3.61 -4.50 1.02
CA LEU A 27 3.80 -5.44 2.15
C LEU A 27 4.74 -6.58 1.77
N SER A 28 4.50 -7.19 0.62
CA SER A 28 5.30 -8.32 0.12
C SER A 28 6.75 -7.91 -0.15
N CYS A 29 6.97 -6.71 -0.71
CA CYS A 29 8.31 -6.16 -0.92
C CYS A 29 9.04 -5.93 0.41
N VAL A 30 8.35 -5.35 1.41
CA VAL A 30 8.92 -5.12 2.74
C VAL A 30 9.28 -6.44 3.43
N ILE A 31 8.40 -7.45 3.36
CA ILE A 31 8.68 -8.79 3.90
C ILE A 31 9.90 -9.41 3.21
N ALA A 32 9.94 -9.36 1.87
CA ALA A 32 11.05 -9.90 1.09
C ALA A 32 12.38 -9.21 1.43
N ALA A 33 12.37 -7.88 1.57
CA ALA A 33 13.55 -7.10 1.95
C ALA A 33 14.04 -7.39 3.38
N LEU A 34 13.14 -7.80 4.28
CA LEU A 34 13.46 -8.12 5.68
C LEU A 34 13.86 -9.59 5.90
N ARG A 35 13.60 -10.48 4.94
CA ARG A 35 14.09 -11.87 4.96
C ARG A 35 15.61 -11.89 4.71
N ALA A 36 16.38 -11.47 5.70
CA ALA A 36 17.79 -11.82 5.81
C ALA A 36 17.91 -13.29 6.26
N PRO A 37 18.95 -14.03 5.83
CA PRO A 37 19.09 -15.47 6.08
C PRO A 37 19.15 -15.85 7.58
N ASP A 38 19.40 -14.89 8.48
CA ASP A 38 19.64 -15.14 9.90
C ASP A 38 18.46 -14.76 10.84
N VAL A 39 17.31 -14.33 10.29
CA VAL A 39 16.14 -13.95 11.11
C VAL A 39 15.09 -15.07 11.08
N PRO A 40 14.64 -15.59 12.24
CA PRO A 40 13.56 -16.58 12.31
C PRO A 40 12.30 -16.08 11.57
N GLU A 41 11.66 -16.95 10.79
CA GLU A 41 10.56 -16.57 9.90
C GLU A 41 9.39 -15.87 10.63
N GLU A 42 9.03 -16.35 11.81
CA GLU A 42 7.99 -15.76 12.65
C GLU A 42 8.35 -14.33 13.10
N GLN A 43 9.63 -14.10 13.42
CA GLN A 43 10.13 -12.79 13.81
C GLN A 43 10.22 -11.83 12.61
N ALA A 44 10.59 -12.34 11.43
CA ALA A 44 10.56 -11.57 10.19
C ALA A 44 9.13 -11.14 9.82
N GLN A 45 8.15 -12.03 9.97
CA GLN A 45 6.74 -11.72 9.74
C GLN A 45 6.20 -10.65 10.70
N HIS A 46 6.50 -10.77 12.00
CA HIS A 46 6.10 -9.77 12.99
C HIS A 46 6.78 -8.40 12.76
N GLN A 47 8.07 -8.39 12.44
CA GLN A 47 8.79 -7.16 12.10
C GLN A 47 8.25 -6.52 10.84
N ALA A 48 7.96 -7.33 9.80
CA ALA A 48 7.39 -6.84 8.58
C ALA A 48 5.97 -6.28 8.77
N ALA A 49 5.13 -6.92 9.57
CA ALA A 49 3.80 -6.41 9.91
C ALA A 49 3.88 -5.08 10.68
N ALA A 50 4.84 -4.92 11.58
CA ALA A 50 5.06 -3.66 12.31
C ALA A 50 5.60 -2.54 11.40
N LEU A 51 6.58 -2.85 10.53
CA LEU A 51 7.10 -1.91 9.53
C LEU A 51 5.99 -1.48 8.57
N ALA A 52 5.22 -2.45 8.07
CA ALA A 52 4.09 -2.24 7.20
C ALA A 52 3.05 -1.30 7.80
N SER A 53 2.65 -1.57 9.04
CA SER A 53 1.69 -0.74 9.77
C SER A 53 2.20 0.69 9.93
N TRP A 54 3.50 0.87 10.16
CA TRP A 54 4.09 2.21 10.23
C TRP A 54 4.17 2.92 8.87
N ILE A 55 4.62 2.22 7.82
CA ILE A 55 4.73 2.76 6.46
C ILE A 55 3.36 3.14 5.92
N LEU A 56 2.39 2.22 6.01
CA LEU A 56 1.09 2.34 5.35
C LEU A 56 0.06 3.07 6.19
N ASP A 57 0.04 2.83 7.51
CA ASP A 57 -1.02 3.34 8.39
C ASP A 57 -0.53 4.48 9.29
N GLY A 58 0.77 4.81 9.27
CA GLY A 58 1.34 5.88 10.09
C GLY A 58 1.28 5.62 11.59
N VAL A 59 0.97 4.38 11.99
CA VAL A 59 0.93 3.98 13.40
C VAL A 59 2.37 3.86 13.88
N PRO A 60 2.83 4.75 14.78
CA PRO A 60 4.19 4.66 15.27
C PRO A 60 4.34 3.35 16.05
N PRO A 61 5.44 2.60 15.83
CA PRO A 61 5.76 1.44 16.64
C PRO A 61 5.87 1.81 18.14
N GLN A 62 5.68 0.83 19.02
CA GLN A 62 5.85 1.01 20.46
C GLN A 62 7.18 1.69 20.79
N ALA A 63 7.18 2.62 21.75
CA ALA A 63 8.32 3.50 22.03
C ALA A 63 9.66 2.76 22.20
N ALA A 64 9.64 1.58 22.86
CA ALA A 64 10.83 0.76 23.09
C ALA A 64 11.46 0.19 21.80
N ARG A 65 10.72 0.08 20.70
CA ARG A 65 11.19 -0.44 19.40
C ARG A 65 11.14 0.59 18.28
N ARG A 66 10.83 1.84 18.63
CA ARG A 66 10.55 2.87 17.63
C ARG A 66 11.76 3.17 16.76
N ALA A 67 12.87 3.59 17.36
CA ALA A 67 14.07 3.94 16.59
C ALA A 67 14.58 2.79 15.68
N GLU A 68 14.47 1.54 16.13
CA GLU A 68 14.87 0.36 15.35
C GLU A 68 13.97 0.17 14.12
N ILE A 69 12.65 0.14 14.33
CA ILE A 69 11.67 -0.01 13.24
C ILE A 69 11.75 1.20 12.30
N GLU A 70 11.95 2.40 12.85
CA GLU A 70 12.10 3.62 12.05
C GLU A 70 13.33 3.59 11.15
N GLY A 71 14.48 3.18 11.70
CA GLY A 71 15.72 3.01 10.95
C GLY A 71 15.60 1.94 9.87
N ARG A 72 14.99 0.79 10.19
CA ARG A 72 14.78 -0.30 9.21
C ARG A 72 13.86 0.10 8.07
N ALA A 73 12.73 0.77 8.34
CA ALA A 73 11.83 1.15 7.27
C ALA A 73 12.45 2.22 6.37
N ARG A 74 13.23 3.15 6.90
CA ARG A 74 14.02 4.08 6.08
C ARG A 74 15.05 3.34 5.22
N LEU A 75 15.73 2.35 5.79
CA LEU A 75 16.70 1.54 5.05
C LEU A 75 16.04 0.77 3.90
N VAL A 76 14.91 0.11 4.16
CA VAL A 76 14.17 -0.65 3.14
C VAL A 76 13.59 0.27 2.06
N LEU A 77 12.94 1.38 2.45
CA LEU A 77 12.35 2.32 1.49
C LEU A 77 13.42 3.02 0.64
N ASN A 78 14.57 3.38 1.22
CA ASN A 78 15.64 4.06 0.48
C ASN A 78 16.47 3.10 -0.38
N ALA A 79 16.42 1.78 -0.13
CA ALA A 79 17.13 0.79 -0.91
C ALA A 79 16.50 0.54 -2.30
N ASP A 80 15.19 0.77 -2.45
CA ASP A 80 14.47 0.56 -3.70
C ASP A 80 13.56 1.77 -4.04
N PRO A 81 13.95 2.59 -5.04
CA PRO A 81 13.14 3.71 -5.49
C PRO A 81 11.72 3.31 -5.96
N LEU A 82 11.55 2.12 -6.54
CA LEU A 82 10.24 1.63 -6.97
C LEU A 82 9.36 1.32 -5.76
N LEU A 83 9.92 0.71 -4.71
CA LEU A 83 9.22 0.45 -3.46
C LEU A 83 8.81 1.74 -2.75
N LEU A 84 9.70 2.74 -2.69
CA LEU A 84 9.39 4.04 -2.11
C LEU A 84 8.24 4.72 -2.88
N GLU A 85 8.33 4.79 -4.20
CA GLU A 85 7.27 5.35 -5.04
C GLU A 85 5.96 4.58 -4.86
N GLY A 86 6.03 3.25 -4.84
CA GLY A 86 4.91 2.36 -4.62
C GLY A 86 4.19 2.59 -3.30
N ALA A 87 4.95 2.68 -2.20
CA ALA A 87 4.43 2.98 -0.89
C ALA A 87 3.74 4.36 -0.89
N VAL A 88 4.44 5.42 -1.29
CA VAL A 88 3.90 6.79 -1.31
C VAL A 88 2.60 6.88 -2.10
N GLN A 89 2.57 6.30 -3.31
CA GLN A 89 1.38 6.36 -4.16
C GLN A 89 0.22 5.51 -3.61
N THR A 90 0.51 4.38 -2.95
CA THR A 90 -0.51 3.55 -2.30
C THR A 90 -1.22 4.32 -1.18
N ILE A 91 -0.48 4.95 -0.26
CA ILE A 91 -1.11 5.75 0.82
C ILE A 91 -1.92 6.91 0.24
N ARG A 92 -1.37 7.62 -0.75
CA ARG A 92 -2.07 8.69 -1.46
C ARG A 92 -3.40 8.21 -2.05
N MET A 93 -3.42 7.02 -2.63
CA MET A 93 -4.62 6.44 -3.21
C MET A 93 -5.65 6.02 -2.15
N GLU A 94 -5.22 5.41 -1.05
CA GLU A 94 -6.09 5.05 0.07
C GLU A 94 -6.74 6.29 0.71
N ALA A 95 -5.95 7.34 0.92
CA ALA A 95 -6.42 8.62 1.46
C ALA A 95 -7.46 9.26 0.52
N TRP A 96 -7.19 9.30 -0.78
CA TRP A 96 -8.15 9.81 -1.78
C TRP A 96 -9.44 8.99 -1.78
N CYS A 97 -9.35 7.65 -1.79
CA CYS A 97 -10.51 6.77 -1.79
C CYS A 97 -11.38 6.96 -0.53
N ARG A 98 -10.77 7.20 0.63
CA ARG A 98 -11.50 7.51 1.87
C ARG A 98 -12.21 8.85 1.77
N PHE A 99 -11.49 9.92 1.41
CA PHE A 99 -12.04 11.26 1.24
C PHE A 99 -13.21 11.30 0.25
N ALA A 100 -13.06 10.62 -0.89
CA ALA A 100 -14.08 10.53 -1.92
C ALA A 100 -15.40 9.89 -1.45
N THR A 101 -15.36 9.11 -0.36
CA THR A 101 -16.52 8.39 0.19
C THR A 101 -17.15 8.99 1.44
N THR A 102 -16.37 9.58 2.37
CA THR A 102 -16.89 9.89 3.71
C THR A 102 -16.97 11.38 4.04
N LYS A 103 -16.51 12.29 3.17
CA LYS A 103 -16.26 13.72 3.50
C LYS A 103 -15.36 13.92 4.73
N THR A 104 -14.82 12.85 5.30
CA THR A 104 -13.90 12.87 6.44
C THR A 104 -12.56 13.39 5.92
N PRO A 105 -11.86 14.24 6.69
CA PRO A 105 -10.51 14.65 6.34
C PRO A 105 -9.63 13.42 6.06
N PRO A 106 -8.66 13.54 5.14
CA PRO A 106 -7.76 12.44 4.79
C PRO A 106 -7.07 11.89 6.03
N ILE A 107 -6.68 10.61 5.97
CA ILE A 107 -5.84 9.98 6.99
C ILE A 107 -4.62 10.88 7.21
N PRO A 108 -4.20 11.16 8.46
CA PRO A 108 -2.92 11.79 8.71
C PRO A 108 -1.88 11.00 7.91
N ILE A 109 -1.20 11.68 6.99
CA ILE A 109 -0.14 11.05 6.21
C ILE A 109 0.87 10.53 7.24
N SER A 110 1.30 9.27 7.08
CA SER A 110 2.32 8.70 7.98
C SER A 110 3.47 9.70 8.12
N PRO A 111 3.96 10.00 9.33
CA PRO A 111 5.09 10.92 9.51
C PRO A 111 6.31 10.56 8.65
N THR A 112 6.46 9.26 8.36
CA THR A 112 7.45 8.72 7.42
C THR A 112 7.23 9.27 6.03
N LEU A 113 5.99 9.26 5.53
CA LEU A 113 5.65 9.70 4.18
C LEU A 113 5.55 11.22 4.05
N GLU A 114 5.22 11.94 5.11
CA GLU A 114 5.38 13.40 5.15
C GLU A 114 6.85 13.77 4.92
N ALA A 115 7.79 13.04 5.53
CA ALA A 115 9.22 13.22 5.29
C ALA A 115 9.64 12.89 3.84
N TYR A 116 8.86 12.07 3.12
CA TYR A 116 9.04 11.76 1.70
C TYR A 116 8.18 12.64 0.76
N GLY A 117 7.61 13.74 1.26
CA GLY A 117 6.88 14.70 0.43
C GLY A 117 5.54 14.19 -0.11
N ALA A 118 4.92 13.22 0.56
CA ALA A 118 3.56 12.79 0.23
C ALA A 118 2.59 13.94 0.51
N ARG A 119 2.06 14.59 -0.53
CA ARG A 119 0.82 15.39 -0.46
C ARG A 119 -0.34 14.53 -0.96
N VAL A 120 -1.53 14.69 -0.40
CA VAL A 120 -2.74 14.04 -0.94
C VAL A 120 -2.93 14.54 -2.38
N PRO A 121 -3.07 13.66 -3.38
CA PRO A 121 -3.25 14.08 -4.77
C PRO A 121 -4.64 14.68 -4.96
N ASP A 122 -4.72 15.78 -5.71
CA ASP A 122 -5.99 16.42 -6.07
C ASP A 122 -6.88 15.49 -6.93
N SER A 123 -6.27 14.57 -7.68
CA SER A 123 -6.96 13.51 -8.43
C SER A 123 -6.05 12.30 -8.64
N PRO A 124 -6.56 11.05 -8.54
CA PRO A 124 -5.84 9.87 -8.97
C PRO A 124 -5.66 9.93 -10.49
N ASN A 125 -4.49 9.52 -10.96
CA ASN A 125 -4.32 9.14 -12.36
C ASN A 125 -4.61 7.63 -12.46
N PRO A 126 -5.77 7.25 -13.03
CA PRO A 126 -6.20 5.86 -13.08
C PRO A 126 -5.36 4.99 -14.03
N ASP A 127 -4.52 5.58 -14.88
CA ASP A 127 -3.66 4.83 -15.79
C ASP A 127 -2.26 4.62 -15.19
N SER A 128 -1.74 5.61 -14.47
CA SER A 128 -0.38 5.53 -13.91
C SER A 128 -0.29 4.68 -12.66
N TYR A 129 -1.31 4.71 -11.78
CA TYR A 129 -1.24 3.98 -10.52
C TYR A 129 -1.35 2.46 -10.71
N PRO A 130 -2.30 1.91 -11.49
CA PRO A 130 -2.33 0.47 -11.78
C PRO A 130 -1.06 -0.01 -12.49
N ALA A 131 -0.47 0.79 -13.37
CA ALA A 131 0.80 0.46 -14.01
C ALA A 131 1.97 0.39 -12.99
N LEU A 132 2.01 1.32 -12.03
CA LEU A 132 2.98 1.27 -10.92
C LEU A 132 2.78 0.01 -10.07
N VAL A 133 1.53 -0.33 -9.73
CA VAL A 133 1.20 -1.54 -8.97
C VAL A 133 1.62 -2.81 -9.72
N ALA A 134 1.42 -2.87 -11.04
CA ALA A 134 1.89 -3.99 -11.86
C ALA A 134 3.42 -4.12 -11.81
N ARG A 135 4.16 -3.02 -11.95
CA ARG A 135 5.62 -3.02 -11.84
C ARG A 135 6.11 -3.47 -10.47
N LEU A 136 5.43 -3.06 -9.39
CA LEU A 136 5.74 -3.54 -8.03
C LEU A 136 5.55 -5.06 -7.94
N ILE A 137 4.43 -5.59 -8.44
CA ILE A 137 4.19 -7.04 -8.45
C ILE A 137 5.29 -7.75 -9.23
N ASP A 138 5.66 -7.28 -10.42
CA ASP A 138 6.68 -7.92 -11.25
C ASP A 138 8.08 -7.88 -10.61
N SER A 139 8.34 -6.98 -9.66
CA SER A 139 9.58 -6.93 -8.87
C SER A 139 9.65 -7.96 -7.73
N LEU A 140 8.54 -8.61 -7.39
CA LEU A 140 8.49 -9.60 -6.31
C LEU A 140 9.05 -10.96 -6.73
N PRO A 141 9.51 -11.78 -5.75
CA PRO A 141 9.73 -13.20 -5.94
C PRO A 141 8.52 -13.93 -6.57
N PRO A 142 8.72 -14.94 -7.44
CA PRO A 142 7.64 -15.59 -8.19
C PRO A 142 6.53 -16.21 -7.33
N ASP A 143 6.86 -16.72 -6.15
CA ASP A 143 5.92 -17.25 -5.16
C ASP A 143 4.98 -16.16 -4.62
N LEU A 144 5.52 -14.97 -4.33
CA LEU A 144 4.74 -13.82 -3.90
C LEU A 144 3.90 -13.24 -5.04
N GLN A 145 4.42 -13.23 -6.26
CA GLN A 145 3.63 -12.88 -7.45
C GLN A 145 2.41 -13.79 -7.61
N ALA A 146 2.62 -15.10 -7.50
CA ALA A 146 1.56 -16.10 -7.63
C ALA A 146 0.47 -15.91 -6.55
N ASN A 147 0.88 -15.65 -5.29
CA ASN A 147 -0.05 -15.40 -4.19
C ASN A 147 -0.92 -14.16 -4.43
N ILE A 148 -0.33 -13.04 -4.87
CA ILE A 148 -1.08 -11.81 -5.17
C ILE A 148 -2.04 -12.03 -6.35
N ARG A 149 -1.59 -12.72 -7.40
CA ARG A 149 -2.43 -13.04 -8.58
C ARG A 149 -3.58 -13.99 -8.22
N ALA A 150 -3.35 -14.98 -7.36
CA ALA A 150 -4.38 -15.88 -6.86
C ALA A 150 -5.42 -15.13 -6.02
N TRP A 151 -4.97 -14.21 -5.16
CA TRP A 151 -5.87 -13.36 -4.39
C TRP A 151 -6.74 -12.48 -5.30
N LEU A 152 -6.14 -11.83 -6.30
CA LEU A 152 -6.84 -11.05 -7.33
C LEU A 152 -7.93 -11.86 -8.06
N ALA A 153 -7.61 -13.09 -8.44
CA ALA A 153 -8.55 -14.01 -9.06
C ALA A 153 -9.71 -14.37 -8.10
N SER A 154 -9.43 -14.54 -6.81
CA SER A 154 -10.45 -14.84 -5.80
C SER A 154 -11.40 -13.66 -5.53
N GLU A 155 -10.90 -12.43 -5.55
CA GLU A 155 -11.71 -11.23 -5.34
C GLU A 155 -12.59 -10.89 -6.55
N THR A 156 -12.06 -11.10 -7.76
CA THR A 156 -12.86 -10.95 -8.99
C THR A 156 -13.98 -11.99 -9.08
N ALA A 157 -13.76 -13.20 -8.55
CA ALA A 157 -14.78 -14.24 -8.48
C ALA A 157 -15.92 -13.93 -7.48
N LYS A 158 -15.69 -13.12 -6.44
CA LYS A 158 -16.70 -12.76 -5.44
C LYS A 158 -17.80 -11.82 -5.98
N GLY A 159 -17.59 -11.24 -7.16
CA GLY A 159 -18.51 -10.26 -7.76
C GLY A 159 -18.56 -8.94 -6.96
N PRO A 160 -19.18 -7.88 -7.52
CA PRO A 160 -19.33 -6.63 -6.79
C PRO A 160 -20.18 -6.85 -5.53
N PRO A 161 -19.90 -6.15 -4.42
CA PRO A 161 -20.72 -6.25 -3.22
C PRO A 161 -22.17 -5.92 -3.59
N ARG A 162 -23.08 -6.86 -3.32
CA ARG A 162 -24.52 -6.64 -3.49
C ARG A 162 -24.90 -5.47 -2.58
N SER A 163 -25.22 -4.35 -3.22
CA SER A 163 -25.64 -3.10 -2.58
C SER A 163 -27.06 -3.21 -2.07
#